data_AF-A0A7Z2ZWV6-F1
#
_entry.id   AF-A0A7Z2ZWV6-F1
#
_cell.length_a   1.000
_cell.length_b   1.000
_cell.length_c   1.000
_cell.angle_alpha   90.00
_cell.angle_beta   90.00
_cell.angle_gamma   90.00
#
_symmetry.space_group_name_H-M   'P 1'
#
loop_
_entity.id
_entity.type
_entity.pdbx_description
1 polymer ?
#
loop_
_entity_poly.entity_id
_entity_poly.type
_entity_poly.pdbx_seq_one_letter_code
_entity_poly.pdbx_strand_id
1 'polypeptide(L)'
;MDDDPKLPNAVVELQRSTGPAAREEADALRLRWKDAWFSTVRIETAPLDLRPYLAHGTVSFDLKVNELAQGGLAFRLDCGKDCERRISYVVPARAAQGKGWQHLRYALDCFRHDGDDLRAVTRPFALDGTGSGDVEIANLRIDASGKPNATCPDYRTVSVTPEPLVESWSLDWWMPRHQEKLAEIARRKAAGEPTDLVFIGDSITHNWEKENKPLWEQLYGRYHPLNLGYGGDRTENILWRLQHGEVDGIAPKVAVLMFGTNNTGLRHEDPARTLAGIRRDIQELRKRLPDTKLLLLAIFPRGESPADGNRQVNEQVNRMLPQLADERHVFFLNINQSFLGADGTLSKEIMPDLLHPNDKGYRIWAQAMQPRLDQLMR
;
A
#
# COMPACT_ATOMS: atom_id res chain seq x y z
N MET A 1 -14.92 23.50 9.40
CA MET A 1 -13.72 22.79 9.88
C MET A 1 -14.06 22.27 11.26
N ASP A 2 -14.71 21.10 11.37
CA ASP A 2 -15.05 20.48 12.66
C ASP A 2 -15.05 18.93 12.60
N ASP A 3 -14.48 18.35 11.53
CA ASP A 3 -14.25 16.91 11.40
C ASP A 3 -12.76 16.59 11.54
N ASP A 4 -12.12 17.14 12.58
CA ASP A 4 -10.82 16.62 13.01
C ASP A 4 -11.13 15.41 13.90
N PRO A 5 -10.84 14.16 13.49
CA PRO A 5 -11.00 13.02 14.36
C PRO A 5 -10.01 13.19 15.51
N LYS A 6 -10.45 13.83 16.59
CA LYS A 6 -9.74 13.84 17.86
C LYS A 6 -9.49 12.37 18.19
N LEU A 7 -8.23 11.99 18.34
CA LEU A 7 -7.84 10.74 18.96
C LEU A 7 -7.68 11.04 20.45
N PRO A 8 -8.76 11.07 21.26
CA PRO A 8 -8.70 11.54 22.64
C PRO A 8 -7.73 10.72 23.51
N ASN A 9 -7.37 9.51 23.05
CA ASN A 9 -6.50 8.59 23.75
C ASN A 9 -5.10 8.46 23.12
N ALA A 10 -4.82 9.19 22.03
CA ALA A 10 -3.52 9.14 21.40
C ALA A 10 -2.46 9.80 22.29
N VAL A 11 -1.35 9.11 22.51
CA VAL A 11 -0.22 9.60 23.30
C VAL A 11 1.04 9.48 22.46
N VAL A 12 1.90 10.50 22.51
CA VAL A 12 3.27 10.47 22.00
C VAL A 12 4.19 11.08 23.05
N GLU A 13 5.11 10.28 23.57
CA GLU A 13 6.05 10.63 24.62
C GLU A 13 7.49 10.43 24.13
N LEU A 14 8.33 11.46 24.30
CA LEU A 14 9.76 11.40 24.03
C LEU A 14 10.52 11.76 25.30
N GLN A 15 11.40 10.87 25.73
CA GLN A 15 12.22 11.08 26.94
C GLN A 15 13.61 10.47 26.78
N ARG A 16 14.58 10.94 27.57
CA ARG A 16 15.87 10.24 27.67
C ARG A 16 15.66 8.86 28.28
N SER A 17 16.36 7.85 27.78
CA SER A 17 16.31 6.51 28.36
C SER A 17 16.86 6.53 29.79
N THR A 18 16.18 5.81 30.70
CA THR A 18 16.58 5.65 32.10
C THR A 18 16.74 4.16 32.42
N GLY A 19 17.94 3.70 32.77
CA GLY A 19 18.17 2.31 33.19
C GLY A 19 19.65 1.87 33.20
N PRO A 20 19.99 0.67 33.70
CA PRO A 20 21.36 0.19 33.81
C PRO A 20 22.08 0.05 32.45
N ALA A 21 21.34 -0.27 31.39
CA ALA A 21 21.83 -0.32 30.01
C ALA A 21 22.08 1.07 29.37
N ALA A 22 21.58 2.16 29.97
CA ALA A 22 21.82 3.52 29.51
C ALA A 22 23.28 3.99 29.76
N ARG A 23 24.09 3.19 30.47
CA ARG A 23 25.53 3.47 30.67
C ARG A 23 26.40 3.07 29.47
N GLU A 24 25.97 2.15 28.62
CA GLU A 24 26.67 1.80 27.37
C GLU A 24 26.26 2.68 26.18
N GLU A 25 25.06 3.27 26.24
CA GLU A 25 24.51 4.18 25.23
C GLU A 25 24.07 5.51 25.86
N ALA A 26 25.05 6.28 26.33
CA ALA A 26 24.82 7.64 26.78
C ALA A 26 24.14 8.43 25.64
N ASP A 27 22.97 9.02 25.92
CA ASP A 27 22.12 9.81 25.00
C ASP A 27 21.02 9.05 24.23
N ALA A 28 20.70 7.81 24.61
CA ALA A 28 19.53 7.11 24.08
C ALA A 28 18.20 7.88 24.35
N LEU A 29 17.32 7.92 23.34
CA LEU A 29 15.99 8.50 23.40
C LEU A 29 14.94 7.39 23.34
N ARG A 30 14.01 7.37 24.30
CA ARG A 30 12.83 6.49 24.29
C ARG A 30 11.65 7.24 23.70
N LEU A 31 11.09 6.65 22.65
CA LEU A 31 9.85 7.08 22.01
C LEU A 31 8.77 6.06 22.36
N ARG A 32 7.69 6.55 22.96
CA ARG A 32 6.48 5.77 23.23
C ARG A 32 5.30 6.43 22.55
N TRP A 33 4.47 5.64 21.89
CA TRP A 33 3.21 6.09 21.33
C TRP A 33 2.10 5.09 21.63
N LYS A 34 0.88 5.59 21.68
CA LYS A 34 -0.32 4.78 21.92
C LYS A 34 -1.46 5.30 21.08
N ASP A 35 -2.21 4.38 20.47
CA ASP A 35 -3.41 4.66 19.66
C ASP A 35 -3.19 5.79 18.63
N ALA A 36 -1.97 5.92 18.12
CA ALA A 36 -1.57 6.99 17.23
C ALA A 36 -1.82 6.55 15.78
N TRP A 37 -2.61 7.33 15.04
CA TRP A 37 -2.69 7.16 13.58
C TRP A 37 -1.30 7.31 12.95
N PHE A 38 -0.54 8.30 13.43
CA PHE A 38 0.83 8.54 13.04
C PHE A 38 1.58 9.29 14.15
N SER A 39 2.86 8.98 14.34
CA SER A 39 3.78 9.66 15.26
C SER A 39 5.14 9.76 14.58
N THR A 40 5.85 10.88 14.77
CA THR A 40 7.18 11.07 14.18
C THR A 40 8.11 11.72 15.19
N VAL A 41 9.31 11.16 15.30
CA VAL A 41 10.48 11.87 15.85
C VAL A 41 11.45 12.09 14.70
N ARG A 42 11.92 13.33 14.50
CA ARG A 42 12.84 13.67 13.42
C ARG A 42 14.00 14.51 13.92
N ILE A 43 15.12 14.40 13.21
CA ILE A 43 16.29 15.25 13.41
C ILE A 43 16.27 16.36 12.37
N GLU A 44 16.40 17.59 12.83
CA GLU A 44 16.54 18.77 11.97
C GLU A 44 17.96 19.32 12.09
N THR A 45 18.57 19.63 10.95
CA THR A 45 19.95 20.13 10.86
C THR A 45 20.02 21.36 9.96
N ALA A 46 21.14 22.08 10.01
CA ALA A 46 21.53 22.92 8.89
C ALA A 46 21.61 22.08 7.59
N PRO A 47 21.44 22.68 6.40
CA PRO A 47 21.47 21.93 5.14
C PRO A 47 22.73 21.07 5.00
N LEU A 48 22.53 19.77 4.81
CA LEU A 48 23.58 18.78 4.67
C LEU A 48 23.66 18.31 3.20
N ASP A 49 24.86 18.34 2.62
CA ASP A 49 25.11 17.76 1.30
C ASP A 49 25.43 16.26 1.47
N LEU A 50 24.47 15.42 1.10
CA LEU A 50 24.58 13.96 1.24
C LEU A 50 25.13 13.28 -0.03
N ARG A 51 25.35 14.01 -1.12
CA ARG A 51 25.86 13.43 -2.38
C ARG A 51 27.22 12.71 -2.22
N PRO A 52 28.18 13.22 -1.43
CA PRO A 52 29.46 12.52 -1.22
C PRO A 52 29.33 11.14 -0.57
N TYR A 53 28.19 10.86 0.08
CA TYR A 53 27.93 9.65 0.85
C TYR A 53 27.21 8.57 0.02
N LEU A 54 26.76 8.85 -1.21
CA LEU A 54 25.86 7.94 -1.93
C LEU A 54 26.50 6.61 -2.35
N ALA A 55 27.81 6.59 -2.63
CA ALA A 55 28.46 5.38 -3.13
C ALA A 55 28.63 4.30 -2.05
N HIS A 56 28.98 4.71 -0.83
CA HIS A 56 29.40 3.78 0.24
C HIS A 56 28.85 4.15 1.63
N GLY A 57 28.16 5.28 1.74
CA GLY A 57 27.70 5.81 3.00
C GLY A 57 26.50 5.06 3.56
N THR A 58 26.35 5.15 4.87
CA THR A 58 25.33 4.41 5.60
C THR A 58 24.67 5.26 6.66
N VAL A 59 23.37 5.04 6.87
CA VAL A 59 22.64 5.54 8.03
C VAL A 59 22.71 4.45 9.10
N SER A 60 23.47 4.72 10.18
CA SER A 60 23.68 3.79 11.29
C SER A 60 23.00 4.32 12.55
N PHE A 61 22.38 3.44 13.32
CA PHE A 61 21.80 3.75 14.63
C PHE A 61 21.58 2.47 15.43
N ASP A 62 21.49 2.59 16.76
CA ASP A 62 21.11 1.50 17.64
C ASP A 62 19.62 1.62 17.96
N LEU A 63 18.91 0.50 17.86
CA LEU A 63 17.47 0.41 18.08
C LEU A 63 17.17 -0.70 19.08
N LYS A 64 16.37 -0.38 20.09
CA LYS A 64 15.78 -1.36 21.00
C LYS A 64 14.27 -1.29 20.90
N VAL A 65 13.63 -2.41 20.61
CA VAL A 65 12.17 -2.52 20.52
C VAL A 65 11.64 -3.11 21.81
N ASN A 66 10.97 -2.30 22.63
CA ASN A 66 10.36 -2.73 23.89
C ASN A 66 8.96 -3.32 23.63
N GLU A 67 8.14 -2.65 22.82
CA GLU A 67 6.79 -3.07 22.44
C GLU A 67 6.46 -2.57 21.02
N LEU A 68 5.93 -3.44 20.17
CA LEU A 68 5.45 -3.09 18.82
C LEU A 68 4.41 -4.08 18.28
N ALA A 69 3.80 -4.91 19.13
CA ALA A 69 2.89 -5.95 18.71
C ALA A 69 1.64 -5.37 18.04
N GLN A 70 1.23 -4.16 18.45
CA GLN A 70 0.06 -3.44 17.95
C GLN A 70 0.45 -2.15 17.19
N GLY A 71 1.68 -2.07 16.72
CA GLY A 71 2.18 -0.87 16.03
C GLY A 71 3.02 -1.17 14.80
N GLY A 72 3.41 -0.07 14.16
CA GLY A 72 4.33 -0.05 13.03
C GLY A 72 5.50 0.86 13.31
N LEU A 73 6.60 0.59 12.62
CA LEU A 73 7.84 1.35 12.70
C LEU A 73 8.42 1.50 11.30
N ALA A 74 8.81 2.72 10.95
CA ALA A 74 9.50 3.02 9.70
C ALA A 74 10.57 4.09 9.91
N PHE A 75 11.57 4.07 9.04
CA PHE A 75 12.61 5.10 8.97
C PHE A 75 12.41 5.94 7.72
N ARG A 76 12.62 7.24 7.82
CA ARG A 76 12.40 8.16 6.70
C ARG A 76 13.52 9.19 6.58
N LEU A 77 13.85 9.54 5.34
CA LEU A 77 14.62 10.72 5.00
C LEU A 77 13.71 11.68 4.23
N ASP A 78 13.79 12.97 4.55
CA ASP A 78 13.08 14.05 3.86
C ASP A 78 14.09 15.01 3.22
N CYS A 79 14.14 15.00 1.88
CA CYS A 79 15.03 15.86 1.10
C CYS A 79 14.32 17.09 0.51
N GLY A 80 13.07 17.36 0.90
CA GLY A 80 12.28 18.49 0.45
C GLY A 80 10.99 18.08 -0.27
N LYS A 81 10.48 18.98 -1.10
CA LYS A 81 9.19 18.81 -1.78
C LYS A 81 9.15 17.50 -2.58
N ASP A 82 8.15 16.68 -2.32
CA ASP A 82 7.92 15.36 -2.96
C ASP A 82 9.07 14.35 -2.75
N CYS A 83 9.93 14.58 -1.75
CA CYS A 83 11.10 13.79 -1.43
C CYS A 83 11.07 13.19 -0.03
N GLU A 84 10.04 12.41 0.27
CA GLU A 84 9.99 11.59 1.47
C GLU A 84 10.28 10.12 1.10
N ARG A 85 11.36 9.56 1.63
CA ARG A 85 11.80 8.18 1.33
C ARG A 85 11.73 7.35 2.59
N ARG A 86 10.74 6.44 2.63
CA ARG A 86 10.38 5.67 3.82
C ARG A 86 10.72 4.20 3.63
N ILE A 87 11.39 3.61 4.62
CA ILE A 87 11.67 2.19 4.73
C ILE A 87 10.82 1.63 5.86
N SER A 88 9.91 0.70 5.53
CA SER A 88 9.15 -0.02 6.54
C SER A 88 10.06 -0.98 7.31
N TYR A 89 9.89 -1.03 8.63
CA TYR A 89 10.63 -1.91 9.53
C TYR A 89 9.70 -2.71 10.46
N VAL A 90 8.43 -2.89 10.07
CA VAL A 90 7.40 -3.51 10.92
C VAL A 90 7.75 -4.96 11.28
N VAL A 91 7.98 -5.83 10.28
CA VAL A 91 8.23 -7.27 10.51
C VAL A 91 9.54 -7.51 11.27
N PRO A 92 10.69 -6.94 10.87
CA PRO A 92 11.92 -7.11 11.62
C PRO A 92 11.85 -6.52 13.04
N ALA A 93 11.16 -5.39 13.24
CA ALA A 93 11.01 -4.79 14.56
C ALA A 93 10.18 -5.66 15.51
N ARG A 94 9.05 -6.22 15.04
CA ARG A 94 8.27 -7.18 15.83
C ARG A 94 9.09 -8.42 16.19
N ALA A 95 9.91 -8.92 15.25
CA ALA A 95 10.83 -10.02 15.52
C ALA A 95 11.96 -9.63 16.50
N ALA A 96 12.33 -8.35 16.61
CA ALA A 96 13.34 -7.82 17.52
C ALA A 96 12.79 -7.44 18.90
N GLN A 97 11.46 -7.44 19.09
CA GLN A 97 10.82 -7.05 20.34
C GLN A 97 11.37 -7.87 21.52
N GLY A 98 11.82 -7.17 22.57
CA GLY A 98 12.38 -7.80 23.77
C GLY A 98 13.76 -8.42 23.62
N LYS A 99 14.41 -8.34 22.44
CA LYS A 99 15.76 -8.89 22.20
C LYS A 99 16.91 -7.95 22.58
N GLY A 100 16.61 -6.81 23.19
CA GLY A 100 17.60 -5.79 23.53
C GLY A 100 18.04 -4.96 22.32
N TRP A 101 19.16 -4.25 22.48
CA TRP A 101 19.72 -3.35 21.46
C TRP A 101 20.14 -4.09 20.19
N GLN A 102 19.78 -3.53 19.05
CA GLN A 102 20.15 -4.00 17.72
C GLN A 102 20.87 -2.87 16.99
N HIS A 103 22.06 -3.14 16.46
CA HIS A 103 22.77 -2.18 15.61
C HIS A 103 22.25 -2.27 14.18
N LEU A 104 21.64 -1.20 13.67
CA LEU A 104 21.10 -1.13 12.31
C LEU A 104 21.95 -0.22 11.45
N ARG A 105 22.24 -0.69 10.23
CA ARG A 105 22.98 0.06 9.22
C ARG A 105 22.36 -0.17 7.85
N TYR A 106 21.69 0.86 7.36
CA TYR A 106 21.15 0.91 6.01
C TYR A 106 22.15 1.61 5.08
N ALA A 107 22.23 1.15 3.83
CA ALA A 107 22.85 1.96 2.78
C ALA A 107 22.10 3.30 2.67
N LEU A 108 22.82 4.42 2.53
CA LEU A 108 22.17 5.71 2.32
C LEU A 108 21.29 5.71 1.05
N ASP A 109 21.69 4.90 0.05
CA ASP A 109 20.94 4.70 -1.18
C ASP A 109 19.51 4.15 -0.96
N CYS A 110 19.24 3.50 0.18
CA CYS A 110 17.89 3.07 0.54
C CYS A 110 16.91 4.23 0.78
N PHE A 111 17.42 5.43 1.02
CA PHE A 111 16.66 6.64 1.32
C PHE A 111 16.66 7.64 0.15
N ARG A 112 16.85 7.12 -1.07
CA ARG A 112 16.98 7.91 -2.30
C ARG A 112 16.26 7.22 -3.45
N HIS A 113 15.58 8.01 -4.26
CA HIS A 113 15.21 7.66 -5.62
C HIS A 113 16.08 8.43 -6.63
N ASP A 114 16.19 7.92 -7.85
CA ASP A 114 16.82 8.63 -8.95
C ASP A 114 16.08 9.95 -9.22
N GLY A 115 16.82 11.06 -9.25
CA GLY A 115 16.27 12.41 -9.41
C GLY A 115 16.12 13.21 -8.12
N ASP A 116 16.25 12.58 -6.95
CA ASP A 116 16.18 13.28 -5.66
C ASP A 116 17.33 14.28 -5.48
N ASP A 117 17.01 15.47 -4.94
CA ASP A 117 18.01 16.51 -4.65
C ASP A 117 18.53 16.41 -3.22
N LEU A 118 19.72 15.82 -3.08
CA LEU A 118 20.37 15.61 -1.80
C LEU A 118 21.43 16.66 -1.44
N ARG A 119 21.41 17.82 -2.11
CA ARG A 119 22.39 18.92 -1.88
C ARG A 119 22.20 19.67 -0.57
N ALA A 120 20.97 19.71 -0.06
CA ALA A 120 20.57 20.60 1.01
C ALA A 120 19.55 19.94 1.95
N VAL A 121 19.85 18.72 2.39
CA VAL A 121 18.95 17.93 3.25
C VAL A 121 18.91 18.53 4.65
N THR A 122 17.73 18.92 5.13
CA THR A 122 17.54 19.50 6.47
C THR A 122 16.93 18.51 7.46
N ARG A 123 16.36 17.41 6.97
CA ARG A 123 15.71 16.35 7.76
C ARG A 123 16.27 14.98 7.38
N PRO A 124 17.53 14.69 7.73
CA PRO A 124 18.22 13.51 7.24
C PRO A 124 17.73 12.19 7.86
N PHE A 125 16.97 12.26 8.95
CA PHE A 125 16.42 11.08 9.60
C PHE A 125 15.12 11.41 10.36
N ALA A 126 14.15 10.52 10.20
CA ALA A 126 12.93 10.45 10.98
C ALA A 126 12.59 8.99 11.30
N LEU A 127 12.00 8.80 12.47
CA LEU A 127 11.39 7.55 12.91
C LEU A 127 9.89 7.79 12.98
N ASP A 128 9.15 7.03 12.19
CA ASP A 128 7.69 7.10 12.12
C ASP A 128 7.07 5.87 12.81
N GLY A 129 6.06 6.11 13.66
CA GLY A 129 5.33 5.08 14.39
C GLY A 129 3.82 5.16 14.11
N THR A 130 3.16 4.01 14.05
CA THR A 130 1.70 3.88 13.91
C THR A 130 1.16 2.91 14.97
N GLY A 131 -0.13 3.00 15.31
CA GLY A 131 -0.76 2.15 16.33
C GLY A 131 -0.21 2.44 17.72
N SER A 132 0.35 1.42 18.39
CA SER A 132 1.02 1.56 19.68
C SER A 132 2.42 0.95 19.65
N GLY A 133 3.37 1.60 20.32
CA GLY A 133 4.73 1.09 20.41
C GLY A 133 5.60 1.83 21.41
N ASP A 134 6.74 1.20 21.70
CA ASP A 134 7.76 1.67 22.63
C ASP A 134 9.12 1.23 22.13
N VAL A 135 9.93 2.19 21.69
CA VAL A 135 11.26 1.95 21.15
C VAL A 135 12.26 2.92 21.76
N GLU A 136 13.52 2.51 21.78
CA GLU A 136 14.64 3.37 22.14
C GLU A 136 15.60 3.44 20.96
N ILE A 137 16.12 4.63 20.69
CA ILE A 137 17.09 4.89 19.63
C ILE A 137 18.30 5.63 20.18
N ALA A 138 19.49 5.25 19.75
CA ALA A 138 20.74 5.93 20.08
C ALA A 138 21.72 5.92 18.90
N ASN A 139 22.83 6.64 19.06
CA ASN A 139 24.00 6.58 18.18
C ASN A 139 23.69 6.79 16.68
N LEU A 140 22.68 7.60 16.37
CA LEU A 140 22.32 7.94 15.00
C LEU A 140 23.45 8.71 14.32
N ARG A 141 23.92 8.19 13.18
CA ARG A 141 24.99 8.79 12.39
C ARG A 141 24.83 8.48 10.90
N ILE A 142 25.37 9.37 10.08
CA ILE A 142 25.54 9.16 8.64
C ILE A 142 27.04 9.00 8.39
N ASP A 143 27.46 7.77 8.15
CA ASP A 143 28.86 7.41 7.95
C ASP A 143 29.22 7.59 6.47
N ALA A 144 30.39 8.17 6.16
CA ALA A 144 30.88 8.32 4.79
C ALA A 144 31.13 6.98 4.08
N SER A 145 31.44 5.95 4.86
CA SER A 145 31.64 4.58 4.37
C SER A 145 31.23 3.57 5.44
N GLY A 146 30.53 2.52 5.05
CA GLY A 146 30.19 1.41 5.95
C GLY A 146 29.67 0.20 5.18
N LYS A 147 29.70 -0.98 5.82
CA LYS A 147 29.05 -2.19 5.28
C LYS A 147 27.64 -2.31 5.86
N PRO A 148 26.56 -2.13 5.07
CA PRO A 148 25.19 -2.30 5.54
C PRO A 148 24.95 -3.69 6.12
N ASN A 149 24.10 -3.77 7.15
CA ASN A 149 23.63 -5.02 7.73
C ASN A 149 22.10 -5.18 7.65
N ALA A 150 21.40 -4.14 7.20
CA ALA A 150 19.97 -4.15 6.92
C ALA A 150 19.72 -3.90 5.43
N THR A 151 18.62 -4.46 4.92
CA THR A 151 18.21 -4.33 3.53
C THR A 151 16.95 -3.47 3.41
N CYS A 152 16.76 -2.86 2.26
CA CYS A 152 15.55 -2.13 1.89
C CYS A 152 14.98 -2.71 0.59
N PRO A 153 13.66 -2.65 0.38
CA PRO A 153 13.08 -3.01 -0.91
C PRO A 153 13.62 -2.09 -2.01
N ASP A 154 13.95 -2.65 -3.17
CA ASP A 154 14.32 -1.86 -4.34
C ASP A 154 13.09 -1.18 -4.92
N TYR A 155 12.99 0.13 -4.75
CA TYR A 155 11.86 0.94 -5.23
C TYR A 155 11.64 0.83 -6.74
N ARG A 156 12.64 0.38 -7.52
CA ARG A 156 12.53 0.20 -8.97
C ARG A 156 11.78 -1.06 -9.36
N THR A 157 11.76 -2.08 -8.49
CA THR A 157 11.24 -3.42 -8.81
C THR A 157 10.19 -3.92 -7.82
N VAL A 158 10.01 -3.23 -6.69
CA VAL A 158 9.03 -3.57 -5.65
C VAL A 158 7.63 -3.83 -6.22
N SER A 159 7.10 -2.99 -7.12
CA SER A 159 5.74 -3.14 -7.67
C SER A 159 5.54 -4.42 -8.49
N VAL A 160 6.62 -5.10 -8.90
CA VAL A 160 6.61 -6.36 -9.66
C VAL A 160 7.19 -7.54 -8.86
N THR A 161 7.56 -7.32 -7.61
CA THR A 161 8.17 -8.34 -6.74
C THR A 161 7.13 -8.83 -5.74
N PRO A 162 6.67 -10.10 -5.83
CA PRO A 162 5.56 -10.59 -5.01
C PRO A 162 5.90 -10.56 -3.51
N GLU A 163 5.08 -9.87 -2.72
CA GLU A 163 5.23 -9.80 -1.26
C GLU A 163 3.87 -9.68 -0.55
N PRO A 164 3.66 -10.30 0.62
CA PRO A 164 2.48 -10.05 1.45
C PRO A 164 2.34 -8.59 1.89
N LEU A 165 1.12 -8.15 2.20
CA LEU A 165 0.91 -6.83 2.80
C LEU A 165 1.33 -6.85 4.28
N VAL A 166 2.44 -6.17 4.60
CA VAL A 166 3.07 -6.18 5.93
C VAL A 166 2.99 -4.83 6.66
N GLU A 167 1.89 -4.10 6.46
CA GLU A 167 1.61 -2.88 7.20
C GLU A 167 1.13 -3.24 8.62
N SER A 168 1.43 -2.41 9.62
CA SER A 168 1.10 -2.73 11.01
C SER A 168 -0.38 -3.04 11.27
N TRP A 169 -1.26 -2.39 10.50
CA TRP A 169 -2.71 -2.52 10.56
C TRP A 169 -3.26 -3.66 9.69
N SER A 170 -2.43 -4.33 8.88
CA SER A 170 -2.84 -5.44 8.00
C SER A 170 -2.53 -6.82 8.57
N LEU A 171 -1.52 -6.93 9.43
CA LEU A 171 -0.93 -8.21 9.83
C LEU A 171 -1.93 -9.18 10.48
N ASP A 172 -2.93 -8.69 11.21
CA ASP A 172 -3.87 -9.53 11.95
C ASP A 172 -5.04 -10.04 11.10
N TRP A 173 -5.26 -9.51 9.89
CA TRP A 173 -6.41 -9.89 9.05
C TRP A 173 -6.07 -10.27 7.62
N TRP A 174 -4.96 -9.77 7.05
CA TRP A 174 -4.66 -9.95 5.64
C TRP A 174 -4.41 -11.42 5.28
N MET A 175 -3.53 -12.10 6.03
CA MET A 175 -3.25 -13.52 5.82
C MET A 175 -4.45 -14.41 6.19
N PRO A 176 -5.16 -14.19 7.31
CA PRO A 176 -6.42 -14.89 7.59
C PRO A 176 -7.45 -14.77 6.46
N ARG A 177 -7.65 -13.57 5.88
CA ARG A 177 -8.55 -13.39 4.73
C ARG A 177 -8.06 -14.17 3.51
N HIS A 178 -6.76 -14.21 3.23
CA HIS A 178 -6.21 -15.04 2.17
C HIS A 178 -6.54 -16.52 2.38
N GLN A 179 -6.35 -17.04 3.59
CA GLN A 179 -6.72 -18.41 3.95
C GLN A 179 -8.23 -18.67 3.82
N GLU A 180 -9.06 -17.71 4.21
CA GLU A 180 -10.52 -17.76 4.05
C GLU A 180 -10.91 -17.89 2.57
N LYS A 181 -10.31 -17.08 1.68
CA LYS A 181 -10.60 -17.14 0.25
C LYS A 181 -10.12 -18.43 -0.41
N LEU A 182 -8.96 -18.95 -0.02
CA LEU A 182 -8.52 -20.28 -0.46
C LEU A 182 -9.51 -21.38 -0.01
N ALA A 183 -9.99 -21.31 1.22
CA ALA A 183 -10.98 -22.26 1.73
C ALA A 183 -12.33 -22.14 1.00
N GLU A 184 -12.78 -20.91 0.69
CA GLU A 184 -13.98 -20.64 -0.09
C GLU A 184 -13.88 -21.24 -1.50
N ILE A 185 -12.76 -21.02 -2.19
CA ILE A 185 -12.50 -21.57 -3.53
C ILE A 185 -12.50 -23.10 -3.49
N ALA A 186 -11.79 -23.69 -2.52
CA ALA A 186 -11.74 -25.14 -2.36
C ALA A 186 -13.14 -25.74 -2.09
N ARG A 187 -13.94 -25.09 -1.25
CA ARG A 187 -15.32 -25.48 -0.95
C ARG A 187 -16.19 -25.42 -2.20
N ARG A 188 -16.18 -24.30 -2.94
CA ARG A 188 -16.95 -24.12 -4.19
C ARG A 188 -16.60 -25.21 -5.20
N LYS A 189 -15.30 -25.47 -5.39
CA LYS A 189 -14.80 -26.53 -6.27
C LYS A 189 -15.30 -27.92 -5.84
N ALA A 190 -15.21 -28.26 -4.56
CA ALA A 190 -15.67 -29.54 -4.04
C ALA A 190 -17.19 -29.75 -4.20
N ALA A 191 -17.96 -28.66 -4.12
CA ALA A 191 -19.40 -28.66 -4.31
C ALA A 191 -19.84 -28.60 -5.79
N GLY A 192 -18.91 -28.41 -6.74
CA GLY A 192 -19.25 -28.14 -8.14
C GLY A 192 -19.97 -26.80 -8.34
N GLU A 193 -19.83 -25.87 -7.40
CA GLU A 193 -20.40 -24.52 -7.51
C GLU A 193 -19.61 -23.71 -8.55
N PRO A 194 -20.28 -23.13 -9.56
CA PRO A 194 -19.60 -22.31 -10.56
C PRO A 194 -19.04 -21.02 -9.94
N THR A 195 -18.07 -20.42 -10.62
CA THR A 195 -17.56 -19.09 -10.33
C THR A 195 -17.37 -18.39 -11.66
N ASP A 196 -18.40 -17.69 -12.14
CA ASP A 196 -18.39 -17.10 -13.50
C ASP A 196 -17.76 -15.71 -13.52
N LEU A 197 -17.73 -15.02 -12.39
CA LEU A 197 -17.25 -13.64 -12.25
C LEU A 197 -16.34 -13.50 -11.03
N VAL A 198 -15.16 -12.91 -11.22
CA VAL A 198 -14.23 -12.61 -10.13
C VAL A 198 -13.93 -11.12 -10.14
N PHE A 199 -13.89 -10.48 -8.97
CA PHE A 199 -13.35 -9.13 -8.82
C PHE A 199 -12.03 -9.21 -8.07
N ILE A 200 -10.96 -8.62 -8.60
CA ILE A 200 -9.63 -8.61 -8.01
C ILE A 200 -9.20 -7.17 -7.83
N GLY A 201 -8.77 -6.81 -6.61
CA GLY A 201 -8.30 -5.46 -6.37
C GLY A 201 -7.97 -5.13 -4.93
N ASP A 202 -8.08 -3.84 -4.61
CA ASP A 202 -7.75 -3.28 -3.31
C ASP A 202 -8.98 -3.12 -2.38
N SER A 203 -8.94 -2.15 -1.45
CA SER A 203 -10.03 -1.84 -0.52
C SER A 203 -11.34 -1.50 -1.22
N ILE A 204 -11.30 -0.83 -2.36
CA ILE A 204 -12.48 -0.45 -3.12
C ILE A 204 -13.15 -1.71 -3.71
N THR A 205 -12.36 -2.70 -4.12
CA THR A 205 -12.93 -4.00 -4.51
C THR A 205 -13.41 -4.77 -3.29
N HIS A 206 -12.64 -4.80 -2.19
CA HIS A 206 -13.00 -5.52 -0.96
C HIS A 206 -14.35 -5.07 -0.39
N ASN A 207 -14.62 -3.77 -0.44
CA ASN A 207 -15.81 -3.16 0.16
C ASN A 207 -17.14 -3.51 -0.56
N TRP A 208 -17.10 -4.12 -1.75
CA TRP A 208 -18.27 -4.80 -2.31
C TRP A 208 -18.78 -5.92 -1.38
N GLU A 209 -17.86 -6.73 -0.85
CA GLU A 209 -18.20 -7.84 0.04
C GLU A 209 -18.31 -7.39 1.51
N LYS A 210 -17.40 -6.50 1.95
CA LYS A 210 -17.32 -6.09 3.36
C LYS A 210 -18.43 -5.11 3.76
N GLU A 211 -18.75 -4.14 2.90
CA GLU A 211 -19.63 -3.01 3.25
C GLU A 211 -20.91 -2.96 2.40
N ASN A 212 -20.92 -3.57 1.21
CA ASN A 212 -22.02 -3.48 0.24
C ASN A 212 -22.58 -4.86 -0.16
N LYS A 213 -22.46 -5.87 0.71
CA LYS A 213 -22.85 -7.25 0.43
C LYS A 213 -24.26 -7.42 -0.15
N PRO A 214 -25.32 -6.75 0.35
CA PRO A 214 -26.66 -6.89 -0.22
C PRO A 214 -26.72 -6.40 -1.68
N LEU A 215 -26.05 -5.29 -1.99
CA LEU A 215 -26.00 -4.75 -3.36
C LEU A 215 -25.16 -5.66 -4.27
N TRP A 216 -24.04 -6.19 -3.76
CA TRP A 216 -23.20 -7.16 -4.46
C TRP A 216 -24.00 -8.41 -4.88
N GLU A 217 -24.74 -9.00 -3.94
CA GLU A 217 -25.60 -10.15 -4.18
C GLU A 217 -26.73 -9.83 -5.17
N GLN A 218 -27.37 -8.66 -5.01
CA GLN A 218 -28.44 -8.21 -5.90
C GLN A 218 -27.96 -8.07 -7.35
N LEU A 219 -26.80 -7.47 -7.58
CA LEU A 219 -26.32 -7.13 -8.92
C LEU A 219 -25.59 -8.29 -9.60
N TYR A 220 -24.74 -8.99 -8.84
CA TYR A 220 -23.80 -9.95 -9.40
C TYR A 220 -24.06 -11.39 -8.97
N GLY A 221 -24.96 -11.64 -8.01
CA GLY A 221 -25.22 -12.98 -7.47
C GLY A 221 -25.53 -14.04 -8.54
N ARG A 222 -26.20 -13.64 -9.63
CA ARG A 222 -26.50 -14.50 -10.79
C ARG A 222 -25.25 -15.05 -11.52
N TYR A 223 -24.08 -14.46 -11.29
CA TYR A 223 -22.80 -14.84 -11.87
C TYR A 223 -21.90 -15.60 -10.90
N HIS A 224 -22.44 -16.04 -9.76
CA HIS A 224 -21.71 -16.78 -8.73
C HIS A 224 -20.40 -16.07 -8.34
N PRO A 225 -20.46 -14.79 -7.98
CA PRO A 225 -19.30 -13.95 -8.04
C PRO A 225 -18.36 -14.26 -6.85
N LEU A 226 -17.06 -14.02 -7.05
CA LEU A 226 -16.03 -14.14 -6.02
C LEU A 226 -15.30 -12.81 -5.87
N ASN A 227 -15.20 -12.32 -4.64
CA ASN A 227 -14.49 -11.08 -4.32
C ASN A 227 -13.10 -11.40 -3.75
N LEU A 228 -12.07 -11.05 -4.52
CA LEU A 228 -10.66 -11.14 -4.17
C LEU A 228 -10.06 -9.73 -3.99
N GLY A 229 -10.83 -8.85 -3.35
CA GLY A 229 -10.39 -7.53 -2.92
C GLY A 229 -9.78 -7.55 -1.52
N TYR A 230 -8.67 -6.83 -1.34
CA TYR A 230 -7.94 -6.73 -0.06
C TYR A 230 -7.63 -5.28 0.28
N GLY A 231 -7.97 -4.86 1.49
CA GLY A 231 -7.76 -3.48 1.93
C GLY A 231 -6.29 -3.06 1.88
N GLY A 232 -5.98 -2.01 1.13
CA GLY A 232 -4.63 -1.46 1.04
C GLY A 232 -3.66 -2.21 0.13
N ASP A 233 -4.12 -3.24 -0.58
CA ASP A 233 -3.30 -3.99 -1.53
C ASP A 233 -2.70 -3.09 -2.61
N ARG A 234 -1.46 -3.41 -2.94
CA ARG A 234 -0.71 -2.90 -4.08
C ARG A 234 -0.48 -4.02 -5.10
N THR A 235 0.07 -3.70 -6.26
CA THR A 235 0.33 -4.67 -7.33
C THR A 235 1.17 -5.85 -6.84
N GLU A 236 2.19 -5.61 -6.02
CA GLU A 236 3.03 -6.66 -5.45
C GLU A 236 2.29 -7.63 -4.52
N ASN A 237 1.26 -7.14 -3.82
CA ASN A 237 0.46 -7.92 -2.90
C ASN A 237 -0.53 -8.81 -3.64
N ILE A 238 -1.16 -8.24 -4.67
CA ILE A 238 -2.00 -8.99 -5.62
C ILE A 238 -1.16 -10.10 -6.27
N LEU A 239 0.01 -9.75 -6.81
CA LEU A 239 0.91 -10.72 -7.45
C LEU A 239 1.23 -11.90 -6.52
N TRP A 240 1.52 -11.60 -5.24
CA TRP A 240 1.76 -12.62 -4.24
C TRP A 240 0.53 -13.52 -4.07
N ARG A 241 -0.67 -12.98 -3.85
CA ARG A 241 -1.88 -13.80 -3.64
C ARG A 241 -2.19 -14.68 -4.84
N LEU A 242 -2.09 -14.13 -6.05
CA LEU A 242 -2.24 -14.89 -7.30
C LEU A 242 -1.24 -16.06 -7.37
N GLN A 243 0.01 -15.84 -6.94
CA GLN A 243 1.03 -16.87 -6.90
C GLN A 243 0.82 -17.92 -5.81
N HIS A 244 -0.01 -17.62 -4.81
CA HIS A 244 -0.30 -18.46 -3.65
C HIS A 244 -1.71 -19.07 -3.67
N GLY A 245 -2.30 -19.20 -4.86
CA GLY A 245 -3.43 -20.10 -5.11
C GLY A 245 -4.79 -19.44 -5.23
N GLU A 246 -4.86 -18.11 -5.14
CA GLU A 246 -6.13 -17.39 -5.02
C GLU A 246 -7.02 -17.44 -6.27
N VAL A 247 -6.49 -17.91 -7.40
CA VAL A 247 -7.26 -18.16 -8.63
C VAL A 247 -7.09 -19.60 -9.14
N ASP A 248 -6.53 -20.48 -8.31
CA ASP A 248 -6.24 -21.84 -8.75
C ASP A 248 -7.51 -22.70 -8.73
N GLY A 249 -7.73 -23.41 -9.83
CA GLY A 249 -8.85 -24.35 -9.95
C GLY A 249 -10.22 -23.71 -10.19
N ILE A 250 -10.27 -22.41 -10.50
CA ILE A 250 -11.45 -21.72 -11.04
C ILE A 250 -11.22 -21.31 -12.50
N ALA A 251 -12.30 -21.07 -13.24
CA ALA A 251 -12.26 -20.64 -14.63
C ALA A 251 -13.40 -19.64 -14.91
N PRO A 252 -13.34 -18.42 -14.35
CA PRO A 252 -14.39 -17.44 -14.55
C PRO A 252 -14.46 -17.00 -16.00
N LYS A 253 -15.65 -16.59 -16.44
CA LYS A 253 -15.83 -15.97 -17.76
C LYS A 253 -15.17 -14.61 -17.79
N VAL A 254 -15.31 -13.84 -16.70
CA VAL A 254 -14.75 -12.50 -16.58
C VAL A 254 -14.07 -12.31 -15.22
N ALA A 255 -12.90 -11.67 -15.23
CA ALA A 255 -12.30 -11.08 -14.03
C ALA A 255 -12.25 -9.55 -14.17
N VAL A 256 -12.87 -8.84 -13.23
CA VAL A 256 -12.82 -7.37 -13.14
C VAL A 256 -11.62 -6.97 -12.30
N LEU A 257 -10.73 -6.17 -12.86
CA LEU A 257 -9.48 -5.74 -12.24
C LEU A 257 -9.55 -4.24 -11.95
N MET A 258 -9.39 -3.86 -10.68
CA MET A 258 -9.29 -2.45 -10.29
C MET A 258 -8.37 -2.33 -9.07
N PHE A 259 -7.17 -1.81 -9.30
CA PHE A 259 -6.13 -1.62 -8.28
C PHE A 259 -5.03 -0.68 -8.78
N GLY A 260 -4.21 -0.20 -7.85
CA GLY A 260 -3.06 0.67 -8.11
C GLY A 260 -3.10 1.99 -7.36
N THR A 261 -4.26 2.40 -6.80
CA THR A 261 -4.40 3.65 -6.03
C THR A 261 -3.54 3.67 -4.75
N ASN A 262 -3.15 2.50 -4.24
CA ASN A 262 -2.27 2.36 -3.08
C ASN A 262 -0.78 2.48 -3.46
N ASN A 263 -0.38 2.02 -4.66
CA ASN A 263 0.96 2.27 -5.18
C ASN A 263 1.20 3.77 -5.36
N THR A 264 0.22 4.47 -5.94
CA THR A 264 0.28 5.90 -6.17
C THR A 264 0.07 6.70 -4.89
N GLY A 265 -1.03 6.50 -4.17
CA GLY A 265 -1.42 7.41 -3.08
C GLY A 265 -0.83 7.09 -1.71
N LEU A 266 -0.33 5.87 -1.45
CA LEU A 266 0.37 5.56 -0.19
C LEU A 266 1.90 5.62 -0.35
N ARG A 267 2.42 5.29 -1.53
CA ARG A 267 3.87 5.19 -1.77
C ARG A 267 4.41 6.25 -2.73
N HIS A 268 3.55 7.05 -3.34
CA HIS A 268 3.92 8.05 -4.35
C HIS A 268 4.82 7.45 -5.44
N GLU A 269 4.51 6.21 -5.84
CA GLU A 269 5.29 5.52 -6.86
C GLU A 269 5.21 6.22 -8.20
N ASP A 270 6.31 6.12 -8.94
CA ASP A 270 6.37 6.52 -10.34
C ASP A 270 5.27 5.79 -11.14
N PRO A 271 4.45 6.50 -11.94
CA PRO A 271 3.36 5.89 -12.71
C PRO A 271 3.77 4.73 -13.60
N ALA A 272 4.98 4.73 -14.16
CA ALA A 272 5.46 3.66 -15.03
C ALA A 272 5.75 2.38 -14.23
N ARG A 273 6.16 2.51 -12.95
CA ARG A 273 6.34 1.35 -12.05
C ARG A 273 5.02 0.73 -11.65
N THR A 274 4.03 1.56 -11.29
CA THR A 274 2.67 1.07 -11.02
C THR A 274 2.09 0.36 -12.26
N LEU A 275 2.27 0.92 -13.46
CA LEU A 275 1.88 0.27 -14.71
C LEU A 275 2.61 -1.07 -14.92
N ALA A 276 3.91 -1.14 -14.62
CA ALA A 276 4.68 -2.38 -14.73
C ALA A 276 4.14 -3.47 -13.77
N GLY A 277 3.78 -3.08 -12.55
CA GLY A 277 3.08 -3.96 -11.58
C GLY A 277 1.76 -4.49 -12.14
N ILE A 278 0.87 -3.61 -12.61
CA ILE A 278 -0.41 -3.99 -13.22
C ILE A 278 -0.20 -4.93 -14.40
N ARG A 279 0.79 -4.65 -15.26
CA ARG A 279 1.14 -5.53 -16.38
C ARG A 279 1.59 -6.91 -15.89
N ARG A 280 2.39 -6.98 -14.83
CA ARG A 280 2.88 -8.24 -14.26
C ARG A 280 1.75 -9.08 -13.67
N ASP A 281 0.77 -8.45 -13.04
CA ASP A 281 -0.44 -9.11 -12.52
C ASP A 281 -1.31 -9.65 -13.66
N ILE A 282 -1.54 -8.86 -14.71
CA ILE A 282 -2.25 -9.30 -15.91
C ILE A 282 -1.55 -10.51 -16.56
N GLN A 283 -0.22 -10.50 -16.63
CA GLN A 283 0.55 -11.63 -17.15
C GLN A 283 0.38 -12.90 -16.30
N GLU A 284 0.38 -12.76 -14.97
CA GLU A 284 0.13 -13.89 -14.05
C GLU A 284 -1.29 -14.44 -14.23
N LEU A 285 -2.28 -13.55 -14.31
CA LEU A 285 -3.68 -13.92 -14.53
C LEU A 285 -3.87 -14.63 -15.87
N ARG A 286 -3.32 -14.12 -16.97
CA ARG A 286 -3.40 -14.77 -18.28
C ARG A 286 -2.79 -16.17 -18.30
N LYS A 287 -1.76 -16.41 -17.47
CA LYS A 287 -1.16 -17.74 -17.32
C LYS A 287 -2.07 -18.69 -16.55
N ARG A 288 -2.70 -18.21 -15.47
CA ARG A 288 -3.52 -19.05 -14.58
C ARG A 288 -4.96 -19.22 -15.07
N LEU A 289 -5.48 -18.24 -15.79
CA LEU A 289 -6.85 -18.12 -16.27
C LEU A 289 -6.87 -17.84 -17.79
N PRO A 290 -6.40 -18.77 -18.64
CA PRO A 290 -6.17 -18.51 -20.07
C PRO A 290 -7.43 -18.17 -20.86
N ASP A 291 -8.59 -18.68 -20.43
CA ASP A 291 -9.88 -18.48 -21.10
C ASP A 291 -10.70 -17.31 -20.52
N THR A 292 -10.24 -16.71 -19.42
CA THR A 292 -10.93 -15.61 -18.74
C THR A 292 -10.71 -14.30 -19.47
N LYS A 293 -11.78 -13.53 -19.67
CA LYS A 293 -11.72 -12.14 -20.14
C LYS A 293 -11.39 -11.23 -18.95
N LEU A 294 -10.30 -10.50 -19.02
CA LEU A 294 -9.87 -9.53 -18.00
C LEU A 294 -10.43 -8.15 -18.34
N LEU A 295 -11.35 -7.63 -17.53
CA LEU A 295 -11.86 -6.27 -17.62
C LEU A 295 -11.04 -5.37 -16.68
N LEU A 296 -10.03 -4.69 -17.23
CA LEU A 296 -9.21 -3.73 -16.52
C LEU A 296 -9.93 -2.38 -16.44
N LEU A 297 -10.25 -1.96 -15.21
CA LEU A 297 -10.79 -0.65 -14.95
C LEU A 297 -9.66 0.38 -14.78
N ALA A 298 -9.94 1.63 -15.16
CA ALA A 298 -9.14 2.75 -14.73
C ALA A 298 -9.10 2.84 -13.20
N ILE A 299 -7.98 3.29 -12.65
CA ILE A 299 -7.86 3.65 -11.23
C ILE A 299 -8.80 4.83 -10.97
N PHE A 300 -9.71 4.67 -10.01
CA PHE A 300 -10.73 5.67 -9.71
C PHE A 300 -10.13 7.01 -9.24
N PRO A 301 -10.86 8.12 -9.46
CA PRO A 301 -10.44 9.41 -8.93
C PRO A 301 -10.43 9.37 -7.39
N ARG A 302 -9.57 10.21 -6.81
CA ARG A 302 -9.47 10.47 -5.37
C ARG A 302 -9.18 11.94 -5.15
N GLY A 303 -9.40 12.44 -3.94
CA GLY A 303 -9.27 13.86 -3.67
C GLY A 303 -10.36 14.69 -4.35
N GLU A 304 -10.74 15.79 -3.73
CA GLU A 304 -11.90 16.60 -4.15
C GLU A 304 -11.68 17.24 -5.52
N SER A 305 -10.50 17.82 -5.73
CA SER A 305 -10.17 18.63 -6.91
C SER A 305 -9.28 17.88 -7.90
N PRO A 306 -9.37 18.18 -9.22
CA PRO A 306 -8.39 17.72 -10.21
C PRO A 306 -6.94 18.17 -9.92
N ALA A 307 -6.74 19.15 -9.03
CA ALA A 307 -5.42 19.57 -8.58
C ALA A 307 -4.79 18.66 -7.50
N ASP A 308 -5.53 17.67 -6.98
CA ASP A 308 -5.00 16.72 -6.00
C ASP A 308 -3.81 15.93 -6.59
N GLY A 309 -2.69 15.92 -5.88
CA GLY A 309 -1.46 15.29 -6.37
C GLY A 309 -1.61 13.78 -6.61
N ASN A 310 -2.30 13.06 -5.71
CA ASN A 310 -2.49 11.63 -5.86
C ASN A 310 -3.44 11.31 -7.02
N ARG A 311 -4.45 12.15 -7.25
CA ARG A 311 -5.31 12.06 -8.43
C ARG A 311 -4.52 12.24 -9.72
N GLN A 312 -3.62 13.22 -9.79
CA GLN A 312 -2.78 13.44 -10.96
C GLN A 312 -1.87 12.25 -11.25
N VAL A 313 -1.36 11.57 -10.23
CA VAL A 313 -0.59 10.33 -10.40
C VAL A 313 -1.48 9.20 -10.91
N ASN A 314 -2.70 9.01 -10.36
CA ASN A 314 -3.68 8.04 -10.89
C ASN A 314 -3.99 8.30 -12.37
N GLU A 315 -4.21 9.56 -12.74
CA GLU A 315 -4.51 9.95 -14.12
C GLU A 315 -3.33 9.69 -15.07
N GLN A 316 -2.09 9.83 -14.61
CA GLN A 316 -0.89 9.45 -15.37
C GLN A 316 -0.87 7.95 -15.67
N VAL A 317 -1.15 7.11 -14.66
CA VAL A 317 -1.26 5.65 -14.86
C VAL A 317 -2.43 5.34 -15.82
N ASN A 318 -3.59 5.95 -15.62
CA ASN A 318 -4.78 5.71 -16.42
C ASN A 318 -4.60 6.04 -17.91
N ARG A 319 -3.82 7.07 -18.25
CA ARG A 319 -3.46 7.37 -19.65
C ARG A 319 -2.65 6.25 -20.30
N MET A 320 -1.94 5.46 -19.51
CA MET A 320 -1.11 4.37 -19.96
C MET A 320 -1.82 3.01 -19.97
N LEU A 321 -2.86 2.80 -19.16
CA LEU A 321 -3.56 1.50 -19.05
C LEU A 321 -4.13 0.95 -20.37
N PRO A 322 -4.66 1.75 -21.32
CA PRO A 322 -5.16 1.23 -22.59
C PRO A 322 -4.13 0.39 -23.36
N GLN A 323 -2.84 0.65 -23.18
CA GLN A 323 -1.78 -0.11 -23.85
C GLN A 323 -1.66 -1.57 -23.36
N LEU A 324 -2.31 -1.90 -22.23
CA LEU A 324 -2.36 -3.27 -21.70
C LEU A 324 -3.50 -4.09 -22.28
N ALA A 325 -4.49 -3.43 -22.92
CA ALA A 325 -5.63 -4.07 -23.53
C ALA A 325 -5.28 -4.57 -24.94
N ASP A 326 -5.63 -5.82 -25.23
CA ASP A 326 -5.54 -6.41 -26.57
C ASP A 326 -6.93 -6.57 -27.23
N GLU A 327 -8.00 -6.17 -26.52
CA GLU A 327 -9.40 -6.29 -26.92
C GLU A 327 -9.82 -7.72 -27.31
N ARG A 328 -9.11 -8.71 -26.77
CA ARG A 328 -9.38 -10.14 -26.97
C ARG A 328 -9.45 -10.88 -25.64
N HIS A 329 -8.40 -10.74 -24.84
CA HIS A 329 -8.31 -11.27 -23.48
C HIS A 329 -8.33 -10.16 -22.45
N VAL A 330 -7.72 -9.02 -22.75
CA VAL A 330 -7.67 -7.87 -21.84
C VAL A 330 -8.44 -6.72 -22.47
N PHE A 331 -9.44 -6.24 -21.75
CA PHE A 331 -10.35 -5.17 -22.15
C PHE A 331 -10.19 -4.01 -21.17
N PHE A 332 -10.05 -2.79 -21.67
CA PHE A 332 -9.96 -1.61 -20.82
C PHE A 332 -11.30 -0.89 -20.73
N LEU A 333 -11.64 -0.37 -19.54
CA LEU A 333 -12.78 0.49 -19.34
C LEU A 333 -12.46 1.62 -18.35
N ASN A 334 -12.66 2.86 -18.79
CA ASN A 334 -12.58 4.02 -17.91
C ASN A 334 -13.97 4.56 -17.61
N ILE A 335 -14.40 4.44 -16.35
CA ILE A 335 -15.68 4.96 -15.86
C ILE A 335 -15.53 6.22 -14.99
N ASN A 336 -14.33 6.80 -14.90
CA ASN A 336 -14.02 7.85 -13.93
C ASN A 336 -14.96 9.05 -14.04
N GLN A 337 -15.37 9.43 -15.26
CA GLN A 337 -16.27 10.55 -15.48
C GLN A 337 -17.64 10.37 -14.79
N SER A 338 -18.08 9.14 -14.56
CA SER A 338 -19.34 8.85 -13.87
C SER A 338 -19.32 9.25 -12.39
N PHE A 339 -18.13 9.38 -11.78
CA PHE A 339 -17.97 9.83 -10.40
C PHE A 339 -17.78 11.35 -10.26
N LEU A 340 -17.59 12.07 -11.37
CA LEU A 340 -17.12 13.45 -11.32
C LEU A 340 -18.23 14.43 -11.71
N GLY A 341 -18.24 15.58 -11.03
CA GLY A 341 -18.99 16.76 -11.46
C GLY A 341 -18.51 17.29 -12.81
N ALA A 342 -19.27 18.20 -13.40
CA ALA A 342 -18.93 18.82 -14.69
C ALA A 342 -17.62 19.63 -14.65
N ASP A 343 -17.26 20.14 -13.47
CA ASP A 343 -16.01 20.84 -13.16
C ASP A 343 -14.85 19.88 -12.80
N GLY A 344 -15.11 18.57 -12.81
CA GLY A 344 -14.15 17.54 -12.41
C GLY A 344 -14.09 17.30 -10.90
N THR A 345 -14.96 17.90 -10.08
CA THR A 345 -14.97 17.71 -8.62
C THR A 345 -15.48 16.32 -8.24
N LEU A 346 -14.81 15.68 -7.28
CA LEU A 346 -15.26 14.43 -6.64
C LEU A 346 -16.02 14.76 -5.36
N SER A 347 -17.30 14.39 -5.30
CA SER A 347 -18.16 14.74 -4.17
C SER A 347 -18.04 13.76 -3.00
N LYS A 348 -18.01 14.32 -1.77
CA LYS A 348 -18.14 13.55 -0.52
C LYS A 348 -19.47 12.82 -0.39
N GLU A 349 -20.48 13.17 -1.19
CA GLU A 349 -21.76 12.44 -1.20
C GLU A 349 -21.65 11.02 -1.73
N ILE A 350 -20.66 10.74 -2.60
CA ILE A 350 -20.44 9.42 -3.19
C ILE A 350 -19.14 8.78 -2.71
N MET A 351 -18.14 9.58 -2.32
CA MET A 351 -16.89 9.12 -1.69
C MET A 351 -16.60 9.98 -0.45
N PRO A 352 -17.14 9.63 0.74
CA PRO A 352 -17.10 10.48 1.93
C PRO A 352 -15.70 10.91 2.37
N ASP A 353 -14.71 10.04 2.20
CA ASP A 353 -13.30 10.26 2.47
C ASP A 353 -12.50 10.65 1.22
N LEU A 354 -13.20 10.95 0.11
CA LEU A 354 -12.65 11.26 -1.20
C LEU A 354 -11.77 10.14 -1.78
N LEU A 355 -12.02 8.89 -1.40
CA LEU A 355 -11.33 7.70 -1.91
C LEU A 355 -12.25 6.49 -2.08
N HIS A 356 -12.99 6.12 -1.04
CA HIS A 356 -13.82 4.93 -1.02
C HIS A 356 -15.28 5.26 -1.39
N PRO A 357 -15.85 4.61 -2.41
CA PRO A 357 -17.28 4.73 -2.71
C PRO A 357 -18.14 4.30 -1.52
N ASN A 358 -19.23 5.02 -1.25
CA ASN A 358 -20.35 4.52 -0.43
C ASN A 358 -21.37 3.79 -1.32
N ASP A 359 -22.53 3.37 -0.78
CA ASP A 359 -23.58 2.67 -1.56
C ASP A 359 -23.97 3.41 -2.87
N LYS A 360 -24.09 4.75 -2.84
CA LYS A 360 -24.37 5.54 -4.05
C LYS A 360 -23.24 5.44 -5.06
N GLY A 361 -21.99 5.57 -4.59
CA GLY A 361 -20.80 5.41 -5.43
C GLY A 361 -20.70 4.01 -6.04
N TYR A 362 -21.00 2.95 -5.29
CA TYR A 362 -21.03 1.58 -5.81
C TYR A 362 -22.12 1.36 -6.86
N ARG A 363 -23.30 1.99 -6.73
CA ARG A 363 -24.33 1.98 -7.77
C ARG A 363 -23.87 2.67 -9.05
N ILE A 364 -23.18 3.81 -8.93
CA ILE A 364 -22.58 4.50 -10.08
C ILE A 364 -21.56 3.60 -10.78
N TRP A 365 -20.66 2.96 -10.01
CA TRP A 365 -19.71 1.99 -10.55
C TRP A 365 -20.44 0.90 -11.33
N ALA A 366 -21.36 0.19 -10.68
CA ALA A 366 -22.09 -0.90 -11.31
C ALA A 366 -22.79 -0.45 -12.60
N GLN A 367 -23.54 0.65 -12.56
CA GLN A 367 -24.28 1.16 -13.71
C GLN A 367 -23.35 1.51 -14.88
N ALA A 368 -22.21 2.17 -14.61
CA ALA A 368 -21.27 2.57 -15.65
C ALA A 368 -20.51 1.38 -16.26
N MET A 369 -20.27 0.32 -15.47
CA MET A 369 -19.57 -0.89 -15.91
C MET A 369 -20.48 -1.92 -16.60
N GLN A 370 -21.76 -1.98 -16.20
CA GLN A 370 -22.68 -3.05 -16.58
C GLN A 370 -22.74 -3.34 -18.09
N PRO A 371 -22.82 -2.35 -19.00
CA PRO A 371 -22.92 -2.64 -20.43
C PRO A 371 -21.72 -3.42 -20.96
N ARG A 372 -20.51 -3.07 -20.49
CA ARG A 372 -19.28 -3.75 -20.88
C ARG A 372 -19.18 -5.13 -20.24
N LEU A 373 -19.55 -5.25 -18.96
CA LEU A 373 -19.58 -6.54 -18.28
C LEU A 373 -20.56 -7.51 -18.97
N ASP A 374 -21.77 -7.06 -19.31
CA ASP A 374 -22.78 -7.88 -20.00
C ASP A 374 -22.30 -8.36 -21.37
N GLN A 375 -21.53 -7.54 -22.10
CA GLN A 375 -20.91 -7.96 -23.35
C GLN A 375 -19.90 -9.09 -23.14
N LEU A 376 -19.09 -9.01 -22.09
CA LEU A 376 -18.02 -9.97 -21.81
C LEU A 376 -18.53 -11.25 -21.15
N MET A 377 -19.67 -11.20 -20.44
CA MET A 377 -20.30 -12.38 -19.82
C MET A 377 -21.06 -13.27 -20.81
N ARG A 378 -21.34 -12.76 -22.02
CA ARG A 378 -21.82 -13.54 -23.16
C ARG A 378 -20.67 -14.37 -23.73
#